data_AF-A0A2S9GMG2-F1
#
_entry.id   AF-A0A2S9GMG2-F1
#
_cell.length_a   1.000
_cell.length_b   1.000
_cell.length_c   1.000
_cell.angle_alpha   90.00
_cell.angle_beta   90.00
_cell.angle_gamma   90.00
#
_symmetry.space_group_name_H-M   'P 1'
#
loop_
_entity.id
_entity.type
_entity.pdbx_description
1 polymer ?
#
loop_
_entity_poly.entity_id
_entity_poly.type
_entity_poly.pdbx_seq_one_letter_code
_entity_poly.pdbx_strand_id
1 'polypeptide(L)' 'MTVQPHVDEVRLIEAEAAPTRFARGWHCLGLIRDFGDGKPHQVNAFGQKLVV' A
#
# COMPACT_ATOMS: atom_id res chain seq x y z
N MET A 1 36.48 23.64 26.08
CA MET A 1 35.58 22.47 26.16
C MET A 1 34.24 22.97 26.67
N THR A 2 33.24 23.11 25.81
CA THR A 2 31.87 23.50 26.20
C THR A 2 30.96 22.31 25.97
N VAL A 3 30.47 21.70 27.06
CA VAL A 3 29.47 20.63 27.00
C VAL A 3 28.13 21.31 26.75
N GLN A 4 27.59 21.17 25.53
CA GLN A 4 26.19 21.54 25.28
C GLN A 4 25.30 20.51 26.00
N PRO A 5 24.27 20.95 26.73
CA PRO A 5 23.30 20.01 27.28
C PRO A 5 22.59 19.34 26.11
N HIS A 6 22.67 18.01 26.04
CA HIS A 6 21.81 17.24 25.15
C HIS A 6 20.40 17.38 25.73
N VAL A 7 19.60 18.28 25.15
CA VAL A 7 18.17 18.28 25.37
C VAL A 7 17.71 16.92 24.85
N ASP A 8 17.15 16.08 25.73
CA ASP A 8 16.49 14.83 25.34
C ASP A 8 15.26 15.19 24.50
N GLU A 9 15.49 15.56 23.25
CA GLU A 9 14.49 16.04 22.33
C GLU A 9 13.71 14.83 21.82
N VAL A 10 12.46 14.71 22.27
CA VAL A 10 11.57 13.62 21.86
C VAL A 10 11.31 13.76 20.36
N ARG A 11 11.87 12.84 19.56
CA ARG A 11 11.60 12.79 18.12
C ARG A 11 10.13 12.48 17.89
N LEU A 12 9.48 13.36 17.13
CA LEU A 12 8.10 13.18 16.71
C LEU A 12 8.05 12.25 15.49
N ILE A 13 6.98 11.47 15.39
CA ILE A 13 6.71 10.65 14.21
C ILE A 13 6.16 11.56 13.12
N GLU A 14 6.82 11.53 11.97
CA GLU A 14 6.32 12.19 10.76
C GLU A 14 5.39 11.23 10.00
N ALA A 15 4.22 11.72 9.63
CA ALA A 15 3.23 10.97 8.88
C ALA A 15 2.79 11.79 7.66
N GLU A 16 3.36 11.47 6.50
CA GLU A 16 2.90 12.01 5.23
C GLU A 16 1.64 11.27 4.73
N ALA A 17 0.91 11.92 3.81
CA ALA A 17 -0.22 11.28 3.16
C ALA A 17 0.22 10.07 2.33
N ALA A 18 -0.64 9.05 2.27
CA ALA A 18 -0.42 7.92 1.38
C ALA A 18 -0.31 8.38 -0.09
N PRO A 19 0.61 7.81 -0.90
CA PRO A 19 0.70 8.16 -2.31
C PRO A 19 -0.61 7.85 -3.05
N THR A 20 -1.01 8.75 -3.95
CA THR A 20 -2.15 8.50 -4.85
C THR A 20 -1.83 7.48 -5.95
N ARG A 21 -0.54 7.24 -6.22
CA ARG A 21 -0.05 6.31 -7.22
C ARG A 21 0.12 4.91 -6.64
N PHE A 22 -0.46 3.91 -7.32
CA PHE A 22 -0.28 2.50 -6.97
C PHE A 22 1.10 1.95 -7.39
N ALA A 23 1.55 0.90 -6.70
CA ALA A 23 2.84 0.25 -6.95
C ALA A 23 2.89 -0.40 -8.34
N ARG A 24 4.04 -0.29 -9.03
CA ARG A 24 4.31 -1.04 -10.26
C ARG A 24 4.81 -2.43 -9.91
N GLY A 25 4.16 -3.47 -10.42
CA GLY A 25 4.59 -4.84 -10.22
C GLY A 25 3.45 -5.85 -10.38
N TRP A 26 3.79 -7.12 -10.18
CA TRP A 26 2.81 -8.20 -10.15
C TRP A 26 2.01 -8.18 -8.85
N HIS A 27 0.70 -8.40 -8.97
CA HIS A 27 -0.21 -8.49 -7.83
C HIS A 27 -1.03 -9.76 -7.98
N CYS A 28 -1.05 -10.60 -6.94
CA CYS A 28 -1.91 -11.77 -6.90
C CYS A 28 -3.37 -11.32 -6.75
N LEU A 29 -4.26 -11.81 -7.61
CA LEU A 29 -5.70 -11.49 -7.58
C LEU A 29 -6.54 -12.55 -6.86
N GLY A 30 -5.97 -13.73 -6.55
CA GLY A 30 -6.65 -14.84 -5.88
C GLY A 30 -6.24 -16.20 -6.45
N LEU A 31 -7.03 -17.23 -6.14
CA LEU A 31 -6.75 -18.59 -6.56
C LEU A 31 -7.42 -18.91 -7.89
N ILE A 32 -6.81 -19.80 -8.68
CA ILE A 32 -7.35 -20.20 -10.00
C ILE A 32 -8.78 -20.74 -9.88
N ARG A 33 -9.08 -21.53 -8.85
CA ARG A 33 -10.42 -22.11 -8.65
C ARG A 33 -11.51 -21.06 -8.45
N ASP A 34 -11.15 -19.84 -8.01
CA ASP A 34 -12.10 -18.77 -7.74
C ASP A 34 -12.48 -18.03 -9.03
N PHE A 35 -11.65 -18.13 -10.08
CA PHE A 35 -11.85 -17.44 -11.37
C PHE A 35 -12.06 -18.40 -12.55
N GLY A 36 -11.79 -19.69 -12.38
CA GLY A 36 -11.84 -20.71 -13.43
C GLY A 36 -13.22 -21.31 -13.70
N ASP A 37 -14.31 -20.64 -13.30
CA ASP A 37 -15.68 -21.15 -13.43
C ASP A 37 -16.39 -20.71 -14.73
N GLY A 38 -15.71 -19.92 -15.57
CA GLY A 38 -16.22 -19.41 -16.84
C GLY A 38 -17.20 -18.24 -16.73
N LYS A 39 -17.36 -17.65 -15.54
CA LYS A 39 -18.17 -16.45 -15.32
C LYS A 39 -17.27 -15.23 -15.11
N PRO A 40 -17.74 -14.01 -15.42
CA PRO A 40 -16.99 -12.80 -15.12
C PRO A 40 -16.94 -12.53 -13.61
N HIS A 41 -15.76 -12.20 -13.10
CA HIS A 41 -15.54 -11.88 -11.68
C HIS A 41 -15.12 -10.44 -11.50
N GLN A 42 -15.79 -9.73 -10.58
CA GLN A 42 -15.43 -8.35 -10.28
C GLN A 42 -14.26 -8.29 -9.30
N VAL A 43 -13.25 -7.50 -9.64
CA VAL A 43 -12.14 -7.15 -8.73
C VAL A 43 -12.06 -5.62 -8.59
N ASN A 44 -12.14 -5.13 -7.34
CA ASN A 44 -11.91 -3.72 -7.03
C ASN A 44 -10.45 -3.54 -6.61
N ALA A 45 -9.60 -3.06 -7.52
CA ALA A 45 -8.18 -2.88 -7.28
C ALA A 45 -7.66 -1.63 -8.00
N PHE A 46 -6.62 -1.03 -7.45
CA PHE A 46 -5.93 0.13 -8.05
C PHE A 46 -6.87 1.31 -8.35
N GLY A 47 -7.84 1.53 -7.46
CA GLY A 47 -8.82 2.61 -7.58
C GLY A 47 -9.83 2.42 -8.73
N GLN A 48 -9.89 1.24 -9.33
CA GLN A 48 -10.75 0.93 -10.48
C GLN A 48 -11.48 -0.41 -10.29
N LYS A 49 -12.46 -0.65 -11.17
CA LYS A 49 -13.15 -1.94 -11.29
C LYS A 49 -12.58 -2.73 -12.47
N LEU A 50 -12.15 -3.95 -12.19
CA LEU A 50 -11.62 -4.90 -13.18
C LEU A 50 -12.56 -6.09 -13.32
N VAL A 51 -12.55 -6.72 -14.49
CA VAL A 51 -13.19 -8.02 -14.73
C VAL A 51 -12.09 -9.06 -14.99
N VAL A 52 -12.21 -10.20 -14.31
CA VAL A 52 -11.42 -11.41 -14.52
C VAL A 52 -12.31 -12.46 -15.18
#